data_AF-A0A317XCT0-F1
#
_entry.id   AF-A0A317XCT0-F1
#
_cell.length_a   1.000
_cell.length_b   1.000
_cell.length_c   1.000
_cell.angle_alpha   90.00
_cell.angle_beta   90.00
_cell.angle_gamma   90.00
#
_symmetry.space_group_name_H-M   'P 1'
#
loop_
_entity.id
_entity.type
_entity.pdbx_description
1 polymer ?
#
loop_
_entity_poly.entity_id
_entity_poly.type
_entity_poly.pdbx_seq_one_letter_code
_entity_poly.pdbx_strand_id
1 'polypeptide(L)'
;MANPPTLVFIPGSWHQATCYDKVIKPLQEQHQLKCIAVTLPSTSGDPAATFKDDLDAARDAISNETTNGRNVVVIAHSYGGMVGNSAVKGFAQPRDTTTRTQPPTGYVIGLILIASGFSLTGLAFMDPFFGHPPPYWRVNSTTGFAELVTPPRELFYHDLPEQEAQYWVSQLTTQSLKALFEGSEFTYAGWRDVPVWYIGTIEDHGLPVLVQRMQVGMAREMGSHVEHRELQTSHSPFLSQPEATVEIMLEAVEAFTGKSAAATSAIVARGDIAVPRAMLWQPLTWLKFGLPLVFGRVVGRGILLFGWGRRLWRSTFG
;
A
#
# COMPACT_ATOMS: atom_id res chain seq x y z
N MET A 1 -20.50 -18.89 11.75
CA MET A 1 -19.72 -18.50 10.55
C MET A 1 -18.79 -17.38 10.96
N ALA A 2 -17.52 -17.37 10.52
CA ALA A 2 -16.62 -16.26 10.82
C ALA A 2 -17.18 -14.97 10.19
N ASN A 3 -17.18 -13.86 10.93
CA ASN A 3 -17.59 -12.57 10.40
C ASN A 3 -16.66 -12.16 9.24
N PRO A 4 -17.17 -11.56 8.16
CA PRO A 4 -16.31 -11.00 7.11
C PRO A 4 -15.34 -9.98 7.72
N PRO A 5 -14.12 -9.86 7.16
CA PRO A 5 -13.16 -8.90 7.66
C PRO A 5 -13.64 -7.46 7.41
N THR A 6 -13.19 -6.54 8.26
CA THR A 6 -13.33 -5.10 8.01
C THR A 6 -12.22 -4.63 7.09
N LEU A 7 -12.57 -3.85 6.08
CA LEU A 7 -11.64 -3.23 5.15
C LEU A 7 -11.25 -1.84 5.67
N VAL A 8 -9.98 -1.64 6.00
CA VAL A 8 -9.46 -0.35 6.49
C VAL A 8 -8.66 0.31 5.37
N PHE A 9 -9.14 1.45 4.87
CA PHE A 9 -8.57 2.20 3.75
C PHE A 9 -7.71 3.35 4.26
N ILE A 10 -6.48 3.42 3.76
CA ILE A 10 -5.48 4.41 4.13
C ILE A 10 -5.07 5.17 2.85
N PRO A 11 -5.38 6.48 2.75
CA PRO A 11 -5.11 7.27 1.55
C PRO A 11 -3.62 7.61 1.41
N GLY A 12 -3.24 8.04 0.21
CA GLY A 12 -1.92 8.60 -0.07
C GLY A 12 -1.77 10.05 0.39
N SER A 13 -0.59 10.62 0.15
CA SER A 13 -0.32 12.02 0.47
C SER A 13 -1.28 12.97 -0.26
N TRP A 14 -1.58 14.10 0.36
CA TRP A 14 -2.52 15.13 -0.13
C TRP A 14 -3.98 14.67 -0.31
N HIS A 15 -4.30 13.40 -0.10
CA HIS A 15 -5.64 12.87 -0.37
C HIS A 15 -6.50 12.82 0.89
N GLN A 16 -7.78 13.15 0.71
CA GLN A 16 -8.81 12.90 1.71
C GLN A 16 -9.29 11.44 1.63
N ALA A 17 -9.83 10.94 2.74
CA ALA A 17 -10.41 9.59 2.84
C ALA A 17 -11.52 9.32 1.80
N THR A 18 -12.25 10.36 1.39
CA THR A 18 -13.33 10.30 0.38
C THR A 18 -12.87 9.88 -1.00
N CYS A 19 -11.56 9.86 -1.28
CA CYS A 19 -11.04 9.36 -2.56
C CYS A 19 -11.42 7.89 -2.81
N TYR A 20 -11.74 7.11 -1.77
CA TYR A 20 -12.17 5.72 -1.89
C TYR A 20 -13.68 5.53 -2.04
N ASP A 21 -14.51 6.58 -2.03
CA ASP A 21 -15.97 6.43 -2.00
C ASP A 21 -16.51 5.61 -3.19
N LYS A 22 -15.89 5.75 -4.37
CA LYS A 22 -16.25 4.99 -5.58
C LYS A 22 -16.06 3.48 -5.43
N VAL A 23 -15.13 3.02 -4.59
CA VAL A 23 -14.91 1.59 -4.32
C VAL A 23 -15.57 1.14 -3.03
N ILE A 24 -15.65 2.01 -2.01
CA ILE A 24 -16.32 1.70 -0.73
C ILE A 24 -17.80 1.46 -0.93
N LYS A 25 -18.47 2.30 -1.73
CA LYS A 25 -19.91 2.19 -1.97
C LYS A 25 -20.33 0.79 -2.46
N PRO A 26 -19.79 0.24 -3.56
CA PRO A 26 -20.14 -1.11 -4.00
C PRO A 26 -19.70 -2.20 -2.99
N LEU A 27 -18.54 -2.06 -2.32
CA LEU A 27 -18.10 -3.02 -1.30
C LEU A 27 -19.09 -3.12 -0.12
N GLN A 28 -19.68 -2.00 0.30
CA GLN A 28 -20.70 -1.96 1.34
C GLN A 28 -22.07 -2.41 0.84
N GLU A 29 -22.57 -1.81 -0.24
CA GLU A 29 -23.95 -2.02 -0.70
C GLU A 29 -24.14 -3.40 -1.35
N GLN A 30 -23.17 -3.85 -2.17
CA GLN A 30 -23.29 -5.05 -2.98
C GLN A 30 -22.67 -6.29 -2.32
N HIS A 31 -21.59 -6.10 -1.54
CA HIS A 31 -20.85 -7.21 -0.91
C HIS A 31 -20.96 -7.26 0.62
N GLN A 32 -21.68 -6.30 1.23
CA GLN A 32 -21.92 -6.24 2.68
C GLN A 32 -20.63 -6.28 3.51
N LEU A 33 -19.54 -5.72 2.97
CA LEU A 33 -18.26 -5.59 3.67
C LEU A 33 -18.22 -4.29 4.45
N LYS A 34 -17.83 -4.37 5.73
CA LYS A 34 -17.60 -3.17 6.52
C LYS A 34 -16.34 -2.47 6.01
N CYS A 35 -16.45 -1.19 5.71
CA CYS A 35 -15.35 -0.36 5.24
C CYS A 35 -15.13 0.81 6.21
N ILE A 36 -13.87 1.11 6.52
CA ILE A 36 -13.44 2.25 7.33
C ILE A 36 -12.39 3.01 6.53
N ALA A 37 -12.69 4.26 6.14
CA ALA A 37 -11.72 5.13 5.50
C ALA A 37 -11.05 6.02 6.56
N VAL A 38 -9.73 5.92 6.67
CA VAL A 38 -8.93 6.66 7.66
C VAL A 38 -8.59 8.03 7.11
N THR A 39 -8.87 9.08 7.89
CA THR A 39 -8.32 10.42 7.63
C THR A 39 -6.95 10.52 8.27
N LEU A 40 -5.94 10.90 7.48
CA LEU A 40 -4.58 11.10 7.96
C LEU A 40 -4.43 12.51 8.57
N PRO A 41 -3.98 12.64 9.83
CA PRO A 41 -3.67 13.95 10.41
C PRO A 41 -2.70 14.78 9.55
N SER A 42 -1.71 14.15 8.90
CA SER A 42 -0.74 14.84 8.06
C SER A 42 -1.33 15.48 6.79
N THR A 43 -2.56 15.12 6.43
CA THR A 43 -3.30 15.69 5.29
C THR A 43 -4.42 16.65 5.72
N SER A 44 -4.47 17.05 6.99
CA SER A 44 -5.59 17.79 7.58
C SER A 44 -5.31 19.28 7.82
N GLY A 45 -4.24 19.84 7.22
CA GLY A 45 -3.91 21.27 7.36
C GLY A 45 -2.99 21.61 8.54
N ASP A 46 -2.51 20.63 9.29
CA ASP A 46 -1.54 20.84 10.38
C ASP A 46 -0.10 20.53 9.92
N PRO A 47 0.80 21.52 9.84
CA PRO A 47 2.20 21.29 9.48
C PRO A 47 3.02 20.61 10.58
N ALA A 48 2.49 20.52 11.81
CA ALA A 48 3.13 19.81 12.92
C ALA A 48 2.79 18.31 12.96
N ALA A 49 1.75 17.87 12.25
CA ALA A 49 1.34 16.48 12.19
C ALA A 49 2.46 15.59 11.64
N THR A 50 2.67 14.45 12.29
CA THR A 50 3.82 13.56 12.08
C THR A 50 3.39 12.23 11.46
N PHE A 51 4.36 11.43 11.03
CA PHE A 51 4.12 10.05 10.61
C PHE A 51 3.50 9.21 11.75
N LYS A 52 3.85 9.52 13.00
CA LYS A 52 3.29 8.83 14.16
C LYS A 52 1.79 9.10 14.30
N ASP A 53 1.34 10.33 14.06
CA ASP A 53 -0.08 10.69 14.14
C ASP A 53 -0.91 9.94 13.08
N ASP A 54 -0.38 9.83 11.85
CA ASP A 54 -0.96 9.01 10.79
C ASP A 54 -1.01 7.52 11.16
N LEU A 55 0.08 7.01 11.74
CA LEU A 55 0.17 5.63 12.21
C LEU A 55 -0.83 5.35 13.32
N ASP A 56 -0.97 6.24 14.29
CA ASP A 56 -1.91 6.10 15.40
C ASP A 56 -3.34 6.08 14.88
N ALA A 57 -3.71 6.99 13.97
CA ALA A 57 -5.04 7.00 13.34
C ALA A 57 -5.39 5.67 12.64
N ALA A 58 -4.45 5.11 11.88
CA ALA A 58 -4.63 3.81 11.23
C ALA A 58 -4.71 2.66 12.25
N ARG A 59 -3.88 2.69 13.29
CA ARG A 59 -3.87 1.66 14.35
C ARG A 59 -5.12 1.71 15.21
N ASP A 60 -5.69 2.87 15.47
CA ASP A 60 -6.95 3.00 16.20
C ASP A 60 -8.10 2.35 15.42
N ALA A 61 -8.18 2.58 14.10
CA ALA A 61 -9.15 1.90 13.24
C ALA A 61 -8.99 0.37 13.27
N ILE A 62 -7.75 -0.14 13.20
CA ILE A 62 -7.47 -1.59 13.28
C ILE A 62 -7.80 -2.15 14.67
N SER A 63 -7.40 -1.44 15.74
CA SER A 63 -7.59 -1.86 17.13
C SER A 63 -9.07 -1.97 17.48
N ASN A 64 -9.87 -0.98 17.08
CA ASN A 64 -11.31 -0.97 17.31
C ASN A 64 -12.01 -2.19 16.70
N GLU A 65 -11.53 -2.69 15.56
CA GLU A 65 -12.12 -3.87 14.92
C GLU A 65 -11.59 -5.18 15.52
N THR A 66 -10.28 -5.28 15.72
CA THR A 66 -9.62 -6.50 16.21
C THR A 66 -9.96 -6.81 17.67
N THR A 67 -10.16 -5.81 18.52
CA THR A 67 -10.64 -5.99 19.90
C THR A 67 -12.08 -6.49 19.96
N ASN A 68 -12.90 -6.19 18.93
CA ASN A 68 -14.26 -6.67 18.77
C ASN A 68 -14.35 -8.02 18.01
N GLY A 69 -13.23 -8.73 17.86
CA GLY A 69 -13.21 -10.06 17.25
C GLY A 69 -13.31 -10.09 15.74
N ARG A 70 -13.12 -8.95 15.07
CA ARG A 70 -13.14 -8.88 13.61
C ARG A 70 -11.73 -8.86 13.05
N ASN A 71 -11.50 -9.70 12.06
CA ASN A 71 -10.30 -9.61 11.24
C ASN A 71 -10.32 -8.34 10.40
N VAL A 72 -9.14 -7.87 10.01
CA VAL A 72 -8.95 -6.65 9.24
C VAL A 72 -8.11 -6.94 8.00
N VAL A 73 -8.51 -6.40 6.85
CA VAL A 73 -7.67 -6.25 5.67
C VAL A 73 -7.33 -4.76 5.56
N VAL A 74 -6.03 -4.45 5.45
CA VAL A 74 -5.57 -3.07 5.31
C VAL A 74 -5.34 -2.79 3.83
N ILE A 75 -5.99 -1.75 3.32
CA ILE A 75 -5.87 -1.26 1.94
C ILE A 75 -5.15 0.08 2.00
N ALA A 76 -4.04 0.20 1.28
CA ALA A 76 -3.18 1.35 1.40
C ALA A 76 -2.65 1.82 0.04
N HIS A 77 -2.79 3.11 -0.25
CA HIS A 77 -2.37 3.74 -1.50
C HIS A 77 -1.16 4.65 -1.29
N SER A 78 -0.18 4.59 -2.19
CA SER A 78 0.96 5.52 -2.22
C SER A 78 1.65 5.67 -0.85
N TYR A 79 1.83 6.89 -0.32
CA TYR A 79 2.33 7.14 1.04
C TYR A 79 1.58 6.38 2.13
N GLY A 80 0.27 6.19 1.98
CA GLY A 80 -0.56 5.39 2.87
C GLY A 80 -0.05 3.96 3.02
N GLY A 81 0.68 3.44 2.02
CA GLY A 81 1.41 2.18 2.13
C GLY A 81 2.41 2.15 3.28
N MET A 82 3.13 3.24 3.55
CA MET A 82 4.06 3.30 4.67
C MET A 82 3.35 3.25 6.01
N VAL A 83 2.24 3.96 6.11
CA VAL A 83 1.35 3.95 7.27
C VAL A 83 0.76 2.55 7.47
N GLY A 84 0.14 1.97 6.43
CA GLY A 84 -0.53 0.67 6.47
C GLY A 84 0.41 -0.50 6.76
N ASN A 85 1.60 -0.52 6.16
CA ASN A 85 2.64 -1.49 6.49
C ASN A 85 3.04 -1.40 7.96
N SER A 86 3.24 -0.18 8.46
CA SER A 86 3.69 0.02 9.83
C SER A 86 2.58 -0.30 10.85
N ALA A 87 1.33 -0.04 10.48
CA ALA A 87 0.15 -0.27 11.32
C ALA A 87 -0.05 -1.75 11.66
N VAL A 88 0.42 -2.69 10.83
CA VAL A 88 0.31 -4.15 11.05
C VAL A 88 1.05 -4.62 12.30
N LYS A 89 2.08 -3.89 12.76
CA LYS A 89 2.93 -4.29 13.89
C LYS A 89 2.11 -4.67 15.13
N GLY A 90 2.20 -5.94 15.53
CA GLY A 90 1.48 -6.47 16.71
C GLY A 90 0.00 -6.83 16.49
N PHE A 91 -0.54 -6.64 15.29
CA PHE A 91 -1.91 -7.04 14.93
C PHE A 91 -1.98 -8.27 14.01
N ALA A 92 -0.87 -8.69 13.41
CA ALA A 92 -0.81 -9.94 12.64
C ALA A 92 -1.04 -11.17 13.53
N GLN A 93 -1.55 -12.25 12.94
CA GLN A 93 -1.72 -13.51 13.65
C GLN A 93 -0.36 -14.06 14.11
N PRO A 94 -0.16 -14.32 15.42
CA PRO A 94 1.07 -14.92 15.92
C PRO A 94 1.31 -16.28 15.25
N ARG A 95 2.54 -16.52 14.83
CA ARG A 95 2.97 -17.85 14.34
C ARG A 95 3.01 -18.91 15.45
N ASP A 96 3.03 -18.47 16.71
CA ASP A 96 3.09 -19.32 17.89
C ASP A 96 1.98 -18.90 18.87
N THR A 97 1.03 -19.80 19.13
CA THR A 97 -0.21 -19.51 19.89
C THR A 97 -0.04 -19.61 21.40
N THR A 98 1.17 -19.83 21.89
CA THR A 98 1.44 -20.37 23.24
C THR A 98 1.64 -19.32 24.35
N THR A 99 1.70 -18.02 24.04
CA THR A 99 2.25 -17.03 25.00
C THR A 99 1.33 -15.88 25.42
N ARG A 100 0.04 -15.87 25.05
CA ARG A 100 -0.82 -14.70 25.33
C ARG A 100 -1.94 -15.00 26.33
N THR A 101 -1.96 -14.26 27.44
CA THR A 101 -2.94 -14.35 28.53
C THR A 101 -4.37 -13.94 28.11
N GLN A 102 -4.49 -13.12 27.06
CA GLN A 102 -5.73 -12.81 26.33
C GLN A 102 -5.37 -12.56 24.86
N PRO A 103 -5.51 -13.52 23.93
CA PRO A 103 -5.25 -13.24 22.53
C PRO A 103 -6.30 -12.29 21.94
N PRO A 104 -5.93 -11.25 21.14
CA PRO A 104 -6.86 -10.58 20.26
C PRO A 104 -7.77 -11.56 19.55
N THR A 105 -9.02 -11.18 19.57
CA THR A 105 -10.13 -11.95 19.02
C THR A 105 -10.16 -11.79 17.49
N GLY A 106 -9.54 -10.74 16.93
CA GLY A 106 -9.30 -10.55 15.51
C GLY A 106 -7.86 -10.15 15.19
N TYR A 107 -7.47 -10.31 13.92
CA TYR A 107 -6.12 -10.05 13.41
C TYR A 107 -6.15 -9.25 12.12
N VAL A 108 -5.04 -8.59 11.80
CA VAL A 108 -4.77 -8.18 10.42
C VAL A 108 -4.39 -9.42 9.63
N ILE A 109 -5.18 -9.75 8.60
CA ILE A 109 -5.06 -10.99 7.82
C ILE A 109 -4.47 -10.78 6.42
N GLY A 110 -4.30 -9.54 5.99
CA GLY A 110 -3.69 -9.23 4.70
C GLY A 110 -3.54 -7.74 4.43
N LEU A 111 -2.68 -7.42 3.47
CA LEU A 111 -2.46 -6.08 2.94
C LEU A 111 -2.81 -6.03 1.46
N ILE A 112 -3.51 -4.98 1.04
CA ILE A 112 -3.71 -4.62 -0.36
C ILE A 112 -2.98 -3.29 -0.57
N LEU A 113 -1.87 -3.31 -1.31
CA LEU A 113 -1.07 -2.14 -1.62
C LEU A 113 -1.40 -1.67 -3.05
N ILE A 114 -1.72 -0.39 -3.21
CA ILE A 114 -2.09 0.22 -4.49
C ILE A 114 -1.06 1.28 -4.84
N ALA A 115 -0.37 1.15 -5.98
CA ALA A 115 0.62 2.13 -6.45
C ALA A 115 1.55 2.64 -5.33
N SER A 116 2.07 1.71 -4.53
CA SER A 116 2.71 1.96 -3.23
C SER A 116 4.08 1.26 -3.12
N GLY A 117 4.85 1.59 -2.09
CA GLY A 117 6.07 0.87 -1.72
C GLY A 117 5.90 -0.20 -0.63
N PHE A 118 6.98 -0.95 -0.41
CA PHE A 118 7.16 -1.89 0.71
C PHE A 118 8.13 -1.28 1.71
N SER A 119 7.62 -0.81 2.86
CA SER A 119 8.42 -0.08 3.85
C SER A 119 9.51 -0.95 4.47
N LEU A 120 10.70 -0.37 4.63
CA LEU A 120 11.77 -1.01 5.39
C LEU A 120 11.77 -0.44 6.81
N THR A 121 11.76 -1.32 7.81
CA THR A 121 11.78 -0.93 9.23
C THR A 121 12.92 0.04 9.51
N GLY A 122 12.62 1.16 10.17
CA GLY A 122 13.63 2.14 10.55
C GLY A 122 13.99 3.17 9.48
N LEU A 123 13.23 3.28 8.38
CA LEU A 123 13.41 4.32 7.35
C LEU A 123 12.18 5.21 7.26
N ALA A 124 12.36 6.53 7.16
CA ALA A 124 11.32 7.48 6.81
C ALA A 124 10.96 7.41 5.32
N PHE A 125 9.85 8.04 4.91
CA PHE A 125 9.36 7.99 3.52
C PHE A 125 10.39 8.52 2.52
N MET A 126 11.11 9.58 2.89
CA MET A 126 12.09 10.24 2.03
C MET A 126 13.50 9.66 2.08
N ASP A 127 13.79 8.72 2.98
CA ASP A 127 15.12 8.11 3.10
C ASP A 127 15.57 7.39 1.82
N PRO A 128 14.72 6.59 1.12
CA PRO A 128 15.10 5.97 -0.15
C PRO A 128 15.44 6.95 -1.27
N PHE A 129 14.99 8.20 -1.13
CA PHE A 129 15.27 9.30 -2.05
C PHE A 129 16.43 10.18 -1.55
N PHE A 130 17.18 9.74 -0.54
CA PHE A 130 18.26 10.49 0.10
C PHE A 130 17.81 11.87 0.61
N GLY A 131 16.55 11.99 1.03
CA GLY A 131 15.97 13.25 1.47
C GLY A 131 15.70 14.26 0.34
N HIS A 132 15.84 13.87 -0.93
CA HIS A 132 15.56 14.75 -2.05
C HIS A 132 14.18 14.43 -2.66
N PRO A 133 13.23 15.39 -2.65
CA PRO A 133 11.95 15.17 -3.31
C PRO A 133 12.17 14.97 -4.83
N PRO A 134 11.44 14.03 -5.44
CA PRO A 134 11.33 13.99 -6.89
C PRO A 134 10.83 15.33 -7.48
N PRO A 135 11.11 15.63 -8.75
CA PRO A 135 10.91 16.97 -9.32
C PRO A 135 9.44 17.41 -9.43
N TYR A 136 8.49 16.52 -9.15
CA TYR A 136 7.06 16.80 -9.21
C TYR A 136 6.51 17.49 -7.95
N TRP A 137 7.27 17.57 -6.85
CA TRP A 137 6.95 18.40 -5.68
C TRP A 137 8.21 18.99 -5.04
N ARG A 138 8.04 19.95 -4.14
CA ARG A 138 9.13 20.62 -3.43
C ARG A 138 8.83 20.79 -1.95
N VAL A 139 9.91 20.91 -1.17
CA VAL A 139 9.86 21.26 0.25
C VAL A 139 9.57 22.75 0.38
N ASN A 140 8.48 23.12 1.05
CA ASN A 140 8.28 24.49 1.52
C ASN A 140 8.49 24.56 3.03
N SER A 141 9.72 24.89 3.45
CA SER A 141 10.08 24.99 4.86
C SER A 141 9.42 26.17 5.59
N THR A 142 8.91 27.17 4.86
CA THR A 142 8.18 28.30 5.46
C THR A 142 6.79 27.87 5.93
N THR A 143 6.10 27.04 5.14
CA THR A 143 4.75 26.57 5.48
C THR A 143 4.75 25.24 6.21
N GLY A 144 5.83 24.45 6.12
CA GLY A 144 5.89 23.11 6.69
C GLY A 144 5.22 22.03 5.82
N PHE A 145 4.88 22.35 4.57
CA PHE A 145 4.16 21.45 3.67
C PHE A 145 4.96 21.06 2.43
N ALA A 146 4.64 19.87 1.90
CA ALA A 146 5.07 19.42 0.60
C ALA A 146 4.17 20.04 -0.48
N GLU A 147 4.76 20.81 -1.40
CA GLU A 147 4.04 21.52 -2.45
C GLU A 147 4.20 20.83 -3.80
N LEU A 148 3.09 20.48 -4.44
CA LEU A 148 3.10 19.95 -5.81
C LEU A 148 3.58 21.04 -6.78
N VAL A 149 4.54 20.67 -7.63
CA VAL A 149 5.11 21.52 -8.69
C VAL A 149 4.51 21.14 -10.04
N THR A 150 4.39 19.85 -10.31
CA THR A 150 3.68 19.34 -11.49
C THR A 150 2.17 19.43 -11.26
N PRO A 151 1.36 19.80 -12.28
CA PRO A 151 -0.09 19.81 -12.17
C PRO A 151 -0.62 18.48 -11.62
N PRO A 152 -1.42 18.47 -10.53
CA PRO A 152 -1.80 17.22 -9.89
C PRO A 152 -2.60 16.28 -10.78
N ARG A 153 -3.34 16.82 -11.76
CA ARG A 153 -4.00 16.03 -12.80
C ARG A 153 -3.02 15.18 -13.59
N GLU A 154 -1.89 15.73 -14.01
CA GLU A 154 -0.89 15.01 -14.82
C GLU A 154 -0.24 13.86 -14.03
N LEU A 155 -0.09 14.04 -12.72
CA LEU A 155 0.48 13.02 -11.84
C LEU A 155 -0.52 11.92 -11.48
N PHE A 156 -1.74 12.32 -11.10
CA PHE A 156 -2.65 11.43 -10.38
C PHE A 156 -3.91 11.03 -11.15
N TYR A 157 -4.33 11.83 -12.14
CA TYR A 157 -5.70 11.78 -12.68
C TYR A 157 -5.75 11.98 -14.21
N HIS A 158 -4.67 11.71 -14.93
CA HIS A 158 -4.58 12.03 -16.36
C HIS A 158 -5.43 11.10 -17.24
N ASP A 159 -5.86 9.97 -16.68
CA ASP A 159 -6.77 8.98 -17.25
C ASP A 159 -8.25 9.25 -16.88
N LEU A 160 -8.55 10.29 -16.10
CA LEU A 160 -9.93 10.70 -15.80
C LEU A 160 -10.46 11.71 -16.83
N PRO A 161 -11.79 11.72 -17.07
CA PRO A 161 -12.43 12.82 -17.79
C PRO A 161 -12.10 14.16 -17.16
N GLU A 162 -11.88 15.20 -17.97
CA GLU A 162 -11.42 16.53 -17.55
C GLU A 162 -12.13 17.06 -16.30
N GLN A 163 -13.46 17.09 -16.31
CA GLN A 163 -14.25 17.65 -15.22
C GLN A 163 -14.09 16.84 -13.93
N GLU A 164 -14.00 15.53 -14.05
CA GLU A 164 -13.77 14.67 -12.89
C GLU A 164 -12.36 14.83 -12.35
N ALA A 165 -11.35 14.91 -13.23
CA ALA A 165 -9.98 15.19 -12.84
C ALA A 165 -9.87 16.52 -12.09
N GLN A 166 -10.49 17.59 -12.62
CA GLN A 166 -10.52 18.90 -11.97
C GLN A 166 -11.20 18.86 -10.60
N TYR A 167 -12.30 18.10 -10.48
CA TYR A 167 -12.94 17.87 -9.19
C TYR A 167 -11.95 17.24 -8.21
N TRP A 168 -11.30 16.14 -8.55
CA TRP A 168 -10.35 15.48 -7.64
C TRP A 168 -9.12 16.32 -7.33
N VAL A 169 -8.61 17.11 -8.29
CA VAL A 169 -7.58 18.12 -8.01
C VAL A 169 -8.04 19.11 -6.94
N SER A 170 -9.29 19.57 -7.00
CA SER A 170 -9.84 20.50 -5.99
C SER A 170 -10.04 19.86 -4.61
N GLN A 171 -10.07 18.53 -4.53
CA GLN A 171 -10.18 17.80 -3.27
C GLN A 171 -8.83 17.52 -2.61
N LEU A 172 -7.71 17.83 -3.28
CA LEU A 172 -6.40 17.70 -2.66
C LEU A 172 -6.23 18.69 -1.50
N THR A 173 -5.57 18.23 -0.45
CA THR A 173 -5.26 19.02 0.75
C THR A 173 -3.76 19.19 0.91
N THR A 174 -3.31 19.68 2.07
CA THR A 174 -1.88 19.79 2.36
C THR A 174 -1.25 18.43 2.68
N GLN A 175 0.08 18.37 2.73
CA GLN A 175 0.83 17.22 3.23
C GLN A 175 1.96 17.72 4.12
N SER A 176 1.93 17.38 5.42
CA SER A 176 2.99 17.74 6.36
C SER A 176 4.34 17.15 5.94
N LEU A 177 5.39 17.99 5.95
CA LEU A 177 6.76 17.56 5.72
C LEU A 177 7.27 16.63 6.82
N LYS A 178 6.87 16.84 8.08
CA LYS A 178 7.32 15.97 9.18
C LYS A 178 6.92 14.51 8.95
N ALA A 179 5.73 14.29 8.40
CA ALA A 179 5.26 12.96 8.08
C ALA A 179 6.04 12.27 6.96
N LEU A 180 6.69 13.03 6.08
CA LEU A 180 7.51 12.50 4.98
C LEU A 180 8.99 12.31 5.36
N PHE A 181 9.52 13.19 6.22
CA PHE A 181 10.96 13.26 6.52
C PHE A 181 11.35 12.70 7.89
N GLU A 182 10.40 12.50 8.81
CA GLU A 182 10.65 12.04 10.18
C GLU A 182 9.88 10.73 10.50
N GLY A 183 10.05 10.19 11.70
CA GLY A 183 9.27 9.06 12.22
C GLY A 183 9.78 7.66 11.81
N SER A 184 11.03 7.57 11.34
CA SER A 184 11.68 6.32 10.96
C SER A 184 11.60 5.23 12.05
N GLU A 185 11.67 5.62 13.33
CA GLU A 185 11.60 4.74 14.51
C GLU A 185 10.24 4.03 14.68
N PHE A 186 9.18 4.59 14.07
CA PHE A 186 7.85 3.99 14.06
C PHE A 186 7.61 3.12 12.83
N THR A 187 8.43 3.24 11.79
CA THR A 187 8.26 2.52 10.53
C THR A 187 8.53 1.03 10.69
N TYR A 188 7.65 0.20 10.15
CA TYR A 188 7.72 -1.25 10.29
C TYR A 188 7.33 -1.99 9.00
N ALA A 189 8.09 -3.03 8.67
CA ALA A 189 7.90 -3.87 7.49
C ALA A 189 6.76 -4.91 7.66
N GLY A 190 5.52 -4.45 7.91
CA GLY A 190 4.37 -5.33 8.15
C GLY A 190 4.01 -6.27 7.01
N TRP A 191 4.37 -5.94 5.76
CA TRP A 191 4.27 -6.81 4.59
C TRP A 191 5.05 -8.14 4.71
N ARG A 192 5.89 -8.30 5.73
CA ARG A 192 6.58 -9.56 6.05
C ARG A 192 5.80 -10.46 7.00
N ASP A 193 4.80 -9.92 7.67
CA ASP A 193 4.02 -10.60 8.71
C ASP A 193 2.70 -11.15 8.18
N VAL A 194 2.16 -10.58 7.10
CA VAL A 194 0.88 -10.94 6.47
C VAL A 194 1.03 -11.09 4.95
N PRO A 195 0.17 -11.88 4.28
CA PRO A 195 0.17 -11.96 2.82
C PRO A 195 -0.21 -10.62 2.18
N VAL A 196 0.33 -10.36 0.98
CA VAL A 196 0.16 -9.08 0.28
C VAL A 196 -0.44 -9.30 -1.10
N TRP A 197 -1.42 -8.46 -1.44
CA TRP A 197 -1.83 -8.21 -2.81
C TRP A 197 -1.34 -6.81 -3.22
N TYR A 198 -0.79 -6.72 -4.43
CA TYR A 198 -0.30 -5.48 -5.00
C TYR A 198 -1.10 -5.16 -6.27
N ILE A 199 -1.69 -3.97 -6.32
CA ILE A 199 -2.37 -3.40 -7.48
C ILE A 199 -1.44 -2.34 -8.07
N GLY A 200 -0.78 -2.70 -9.17
CA GLY A 200 0.10 -1.81 -9.91
C GLY A 200 -0.65 -0.99 -10.95
N THR A 201 -0.12 0.19 -11.23
CA THR A 201 -0.71 1.21 -12.12
C THR A 201 0.26 1.47 -13.27
N ILE A 202 -0.11 1.10 -14.48
CA ILE A 202 0.83 1.02 -15.61
C ILE A 202 1.21 2.41 -16.14
N GLU A 203 0.30 3.37 -16.10
CA GLU A 203 0.47 4.73 -16.62
C GLU A 203 0.78 5.73 -15.50
N ASP A 204 1.30 5.25 -14.38
CA ASP A 204 1.60 6.06 -13.21
C ASP A 204 2.80 6.98 -13.43
N HIS A 205 2.56 8.29 -13.34
CA HIS A 205 3.60 9.32 -13.42
C HIS A 205 4.18 9.71 -12.05
N GLY A 206 3.50 9.40 -10.95
CA GLY A 206 3.96 9.67 -9.58
C GLY A 206 4.89 8.59 -9.05
N LEU A 207 4.53 7.32 -9.26
CA LEU A 207 5.36 6.15 -8.95
C LEU A 207 5.48 5.29 -10.20
N PRO A 208 6.50 5.51 -11.07
CA PRO A 208 6.60 4.79 -12.34
C PRO A 208 6.47 3.28 -12.20
N VAL A 209 5.72 2.63 -13.08
CA VAL A 209 5.44 1.18 -13.03
C VAL A 209 6.72 0.32 -12.94
N LEU A 210 7.83 0.80 -13.50
CA LEU A 210 9.13 0.16 -13.37
C LEU A 210 9.57 0.03 -11.90
N VAL A 211 9.42 1.11 -11.13
CA VAL A 211 9.73 1.17 -9.70
C VAL A 211 8.79 0.26 -8.91
N GLN A 212 7.49 0.28 -9.22
CA GLN A 212 6.51 -0.61 -8.60
C GLN A 212 6.89 -2.09 -8.77
N ARG A 213 7.20 -2.51 -10.01
CA ARG A 213 7.64 -3.88 -10.33
C ARG A 213 8.95 -4.23 -9.61
N MET A 214 9.91 -3.31 -9.54
CA MET A 214 11.15 -3.51 -8.78
C MET A 214 10.88 -3.73 -7.29
N GLN A 215 9.98 -2.95 -6.69
CA GLN A 215 9.60 -3.10 -5.29
C GLN A 215 8.90 -4.45 -5.02
N VAL A 216 8.02 -4.90 -5.91
CA VAL A 216 7.42 -6.26 -5.84
C VAL A 216 8.49 -7.35 -5.93
N GLY A 217 9.48 -7.20 -6.82
CA GLY A 217 10.61 -8.12 -6.93
C GLY A 217 11.44 -8.20 -5.64
N MET A 218 11.72 -7.05 -5.03
CA MET A 218 12.43 -6.94 -3.75
C MET A 218 11.66 -7.62 -2.61
N ALA A 219 10.37 -7.34 -2.47
CA ALA A 219 9.54 -7.94 -1.43
C ALA A 219 9.47 -9.48 -1.54
N ARG A 220 9.31 -10.00 -2.77
CA ARG A 220 9.31 -11.45 -3.03
C ARG A 220 10.64 -12.11 -2.66
N GLU A 221 11.76 -11.48 -3.01
CA GLU A 221 13.09 -12.01 -2.64
C GLU A 221 13.31 -12.00 -1.12
N MET A 222 12.75 -11.01 -0.44
CA MET A 222 12.81 -10.89 1.03
C MET A 222 11.85 -11.84 1.77
N GLY A 223 11.20 -12.75 1.04
CA GLY A 223 10.39 -13.85 1.57
C GLY A 223 8.89 -13.54 1.71
N SER A 224 8.39 -12.46 1.09
CA SER A 224 6.96 -12.14 1.12
C SER A 224 6.20 -12.82 -0.02
N HIS A 225 5.01 -13.32 0.27
CA HIS A 225 4.05 -13.81 -0.71
C HIS A 225 3.25 -12.61 -1.25
N VAL A 226 3.65 -12.13 -2.43
CA VAL A 226 3.02 -10.99 -3.10
C VAL A 226 2.27 -11.48 -4.34
N GLU A 227 0.95 -11.46 -4.31
CA GLU A 227 0.11 -11.52 -5.50
C GLU A 227 0.12 -10.15 -6.19
N HIS A 228 0.35 -10.12 -7.51
CA HIS A 228 0.52 -8.87 -8.26
C HIS A 228 -0.47 -8.82 -9.42
N ARG A 229 -1.27 -7.76 -9.47
CA ARG A 229 -2.18 -7.39 -10.57
C ARG A 229 -1.80 -6.00 -11.05
N GLU A 230 -1.96 -5.71 -12.33
CA GLU A 230 -1.74 -4.37 -12.90
C GLU A 230 -2.98 -3.91 -13.66
N LEU A 231 -3.28 -2.61 -13.54
CA LEU A 231 -4.33 -1.91 -14.28
C LEU A 231 -3.71 -0.85 -15.20
N GLN A 232 -4.32 -0.64 -16.37
CA GLN A 232 -3.97 0.45 -17.28
C GLN A 232 -4.57 1.77 -16.78
N THR A 233 -4.01 2.28 -15.69
CA THR A 233 -4.46 3.52 -15.04
C THR A 233 -3.27 4.39 -14.69
N SER A 234 -3.59 5.67 -14.43
CA SER A 234 -2.73 6.58 -13.68
C SER A 234 -2.62 6.15 -12.20
N HIS A 235 -2.22 7.05 -11.30
CA HIS A 235 -1.92 6.77 -9.89
C HIS A 235 -3.14 6.30 -9.06
N SER A 236 -4.37 6.58 -9.49
CA SER A 236 -5.59 6.40 -8.68
C SER A 236 -6.61 5.46 -9.34
N PRO A 237 -6.35 4.13 -9.39
CA PRO A 237 -7.22 3.17 -10.08
C PRO A 237 -8.61 3.05 -9.44
N PHE A 238 -8.72 3.34 -8.14
CA PHE A 238 -10.00 3.40 -7.42
C PHE A 238 -10.90 4.56 -7.87
N LEU A 239 -10.41 5.49 -8.68
CA LEU A 239 -11.19 6.55 -9.32
C LEU A 239 -11.50 6.25 -10.79
N SER A 240 -10.48 5.87 -11.57
CA SER A 240 -10.59 5.69 -13.02
C SER A 240 -11.12 4.32 -13.44
N GLN A 241 -10.83 3.28 -12.67
CA GLN A 241 -11.34 1.92 -12.89
C GLN A 241 -11.84 1.30 -11.57
N PRO A 242 -12.86 1.87 -10.92
CA PRO A 242 -13.33 1.44 -9.61
C PRO A 242 -13.86 0.01 -9.61
N GLU A 243 -14.54 -0.44 -10.67
CA GLU A 243 -15.08 -1.80 -10.76
C GLU A 243 -13.96 -2.85 -10.78
N ALA A 244 -12.94 -2.66 -11.62
CA ALA A 244 -11.78 -3.56 -11.69
C ALA A 244 -10.97 -3.55 -10.39
N THR A 245 -10.88 -2.38 -9.75
CA THR A 245 -10.23 -2.25 -8.43
C THR A 245 -10.99 -3.05 -7.35
N VAL A 246 -12.31 -2.95 -7.31
CA VAL A 246 -13.18 -3.71 -6.39
C VAL A 246 -13.05 -5.21 -6.64
N GLU A 247 -13.03 -5.63 -7.91
CA GLU A 247 -12.85 -7.04 -8.29
C GLU A 247 -11.56 -7.62 -7.69
N ILE A 248 -10.43 -6.94 -7.87
CA ILE A 248 -9.14 -7.37 -7.29
C ILE A 248 -9.19 -7.37 -5.75
N MET A 249 -9.86 -6.39 -5.13
CA MET A 249 -10.02 -6.35 -3.67
C MET A 249 -10.81 -7.54 -3.14
N LEU A 250 -11.88 -7.94 -3.83
CA LEU A 250 -12.68 -9.10 -3.46
C LEU A 250 -11.90 -10.40 -3.60
N GLU A 251 -11.15 -10.59 -4.70
CA GLU A 251 -10.25 -11.74 -4.86
C GLU A 251 -9.24 -11.82 -3.71
N ALA A 252 -8.65 -10.68 -3.32
CA ALA A 252 -7.71 -10.62 -2.21
C ALA A 252 -8.37 -11.01 -0.89
N VAL A 253 -9.56 -10.48 -0.60
CA VAL A 253 -10.33 -10.81 0.62
C VAL A 253 -10.69 -12.30 0.68
N GLU A 254 -11.12 -12.88 -0.44
CA GLU A 254 -11.39 -14.32 -0.53
C GLU A 254 -10.13 -15.14 -0.26
N ALA A 255 -9.00 -14.77 -0.87
CA ALA A 255 -7.71 -15.43 -0.65
C ALA A 255 -7.26 -15.36 0.82
N PHE A 256 -7.39 -14.20 1.47
CA PHE A 256 -7.02 -14.01 2.89
C PHE A 256 -7.93 -14.77 3.85
N THR A 257 -9.19 -15.02 3.47
CA THR A 257 -10.16 -15.72 4.33
C THR A 257 -10.21 -17.23 4.08
N GLY A 258 -9.41 -17.74 3.14
CA GLY A 258 -9.34 -19.18 2.84
C GLY A 258 -10.61 -19.76 2.24
N LYS A 259 -11.51 -18.92 1.72
CA LYS A 259 -12.66 -19.40 0.93
C LYS A 259 -12.11 -19.92 -0.40
N SER A 260 -12.30 -21.22 -0.65
CA SER A 260 -11.78 -21.89 -1.85
C SER A 260 -12.16 -21.14 -3.12
N ALA A 261 -11.19 -20.98 -4.03
CA ALA A 261 -11.31 -20.49 -5.40
C ALA A 261 -12.21 -21.38 -6.31
N ALA A 262 -13.17 -22.11 -5.74
CA ALA A 262 -14.13 -22.95 -6.44
C ALA A 262 -15.27 -22.16 -7.11
N ALA A 263 -15.32 -20.83 -6.91
CA ALA A 263 -16.17 -19.92 -7.68
C ALA A 263 -15.41 -19.13 -8.76
N THR A 264 -14.10 -19.34 -8.91
CA THR A 264 -13.27 -18.55 -9.82
C THR A 264 -13.11 -19.28 -11.16
N SER A 265 -14.21 -19.37 -11.89
CA SER A 265 -14.21 -19.78 -13.31
C SER A 265 -15.14 -18.91 -14.16
N ALA A 266 -15.67 -17.81 -13.61
CA ALA A 266 -16.58 -16.91 -14.32
C ALA A 266 -16.19 -15.42 -14.25
N ILE A 267 -15.03 -15.07 -13.66
CA ILE A 267 -14.52 -13.67 -13.63
C ILE A 267 -13.13 -13.60 -14.27
N VAL A 268 -12.95 -14.30 -15.38
CA VAL A 268 -11.81 -14.11 -16.29
C VAL A 268 -12.38 -13.74 -17.64
N ALA A 269 -12.72 -12.46 -17.83
CA ALA A 269 -12.98 -11.86 -19.14
C ALA A 269 -13.16 -10.33 -19.11
N ARG A 270 -12.39 -9.58 -18.31
CA ARG A 270 -12.12 -8.17 -18.67
C ARG A 270 -10.65 -8.08 -19.08
N GLY A 271 -10.41 -7.56 -20.28
CA GLY A 271 -9.06 -7.43 -20.87
C GLY A 271 -8.14 -6.46 -20.13
N ASP A 272 -8.63 -5.82 -19.07
CA ASP A 272 -8.01 -4.65 -18.45
C ASP A 272 -7.14 -5.00 -17.22
N ILE A 273 -7.34 -6.18 -16.60
CA ILE A 273 -6.54 -6.65 -15.46
C ILE A 273 -5.40 -7.54 -15.97
N ALA A 274 -4.17 -7.04 -15.87
CA ALA A 274 -2.98 -7.79 -16.24
C ALA A 274 -2.37 -8.54 -15.04
N VAL A 275 -1.88 -9.76 -15.27
CA VAL A 275 -1.05 -10.50 -14.29
C VAL A 275 0.41 -10.46 -14.77
N PRO A 276 1.29 -9.67 -14.13
CA PRO A 276 2.67 -9.50 -14.60
C PRO A 276 3.47 -10.80 -14.50
N ARG A 277 3.80 -11.39 -15.66
CA ARG A 277 4.58 -12.63 -15.75
C ARG A 277 5.55 -12.57 -16.93
N ALA A 278 6.79 -13.00 -16.69
CA ALA A 278 7.74 -13.27 -17.76
C ALA A 278 7.42 -14.65 -18.35
N MET A 279 7.11 -14.70 -19.64
CA MET A 279 6.85 -15.94 -20.36
C MET A 279 8.08 -16.34 -21.17
N LEU A 280 8.53 -17.60 -21.01
CA LEU A 280 9.77 -18.11 -21.61
C LEU A 280 9.88 -17.82 -23.11
N TRP A 281 8.76 -17.94 -23.83
CA TRP A 281 8.68 -17.81 -25.30
C TRP A 281 8.26 -16.42 -25.79
N GLN A 282 8.16 -15.42 -24.92
CA GLN A 282 7.80 -14.04 -25.30
C GLN A 282 8.87 -13.05 -24.80
N PRO A 283 9.95 -12.80 -25.56
CA PRO A 283 11.08 -11.98 -25.11
C PRO A 283 10.70 -10.57 -24.61
N LEU A 284 9.68 -9.95 -25.21
CA LEU A 284 9.17 -8.65 -24.77
C LEU A 284 8.61 -8.68 -23.34
N THR A 285 8.06 -9.81 -22.89
CA THR A 285 7.59 -9.97 -21.49
C THR A 285 8.75 -10.03 -20.50
N TRP A 286 9.92 -10.53 -20.92
CA TRP A 286 11.13 -10.47 -20.11
C TRP A 286 11.63 -9.05 -19.94
N LEU A 287 11.65 -8.25 -21.01
CA LEU A 287 12.02 -6.84 -20.92
C LEU A 287 11.01 -6.06 -20.05
N LYS A 288 9.71 -6.25 -20.30
CA LYS A 288 8.62 -5.50 -19.64
C LYS A 288 8.43 -5.88 -18.18
N PHE A 289 8.45 -7.17 -17.85
CA PHE A 289 8.12 -7.69 -16.52
C PHE A 289 9.30 -8.38 -15.84
N GLY A 290 10.09 -9.16 -16.59
CA GLY A 290 11.20 -9.94 -16.06
C GLY A 290 12.33 -9.10 -15.47
N LEU A 291 12.90 -8.19 -16.26
CA LEU A 291 14.06 -7.38 -15.86
C LEU A 291 13.80 -6.53 -14.61
N PRO A 292 12.67 -5.79 -14.49
CA PRO A 292 12.37 -5.03 -13.28
C PRO A 292 12.25 -5.91 -12.05
N LEU A 293 11.57 -7.06 -12.17
CA LEU A 293 11.44 -8.02 -11.08
C LEU A 293 12.79 -8.59 -10.66
N VAL A 294 13.66 -8.94 -11.62
CA VAL A 294 15.01 -9.45 -11.35
C VAL A 294 15.87 -8.39 -10.66
N PHE A 295 15.84 -7.15 -11.13
CA PHE A 295 16.56 -6.06 -10.47
C PHE A 295 16.07 -5.86 -9.03
N GLY A 296 14.76 -5.86 -8.82
CA GLY A 296 14.15 -5.88 -7.50
C GLY A 296 14.69 -6.99 -6.60
N ARG A 297 14.81 -8.22 -7.12
CA ARG A 297 15.40 -9.35 -6.39
C ARG A 297 16.86 -9.10 -6.02
N VAL A 298 17.66 -8.51 -6.91
CA VAL A 298 19.04 -8.14 -6.58
C VAL A 298 19.10 -7.16 -5.41
N VAL A 299 18.23 -6.14 -5.41
CA VAL A 299 18.11 -5.19 -4.30
C VAL A 299 17.72 -5.91 -3.00
N GLY A 300 16.70 -6.77 -3.05
CA GLY A 300 16.26 -7.57 -1.90
C GLY A 300 17.37 -8.45 -1.31
N ARG A 301 18.17 -9.12 -2.15
CA ARG A 301 19.36 -9.88 -1.70
C ARG A 301 20.39 -8.99 -1.01
N GLY A 302 20.66 -7.81 -1.56
CA GLY A 302 21.58 -6.83 -0.97
C GLY A 302 21.17 -6.45 0.45
N ILE A 303 19.88 -6.15 0.66
CA ILE A 303 19.31 -5.83 1.98
C ILE A 303 19.48 -7.00 2.95
N LEU A 304 19.20 -8.23 2.51
CA LEU A 304 19.35 -9.43 3.36
C LEU A 304 20.81 -9.68 3.76
N LEU A 305 21.75 -9.57 2.81
CA LEU A 305 23.18 -9.74 3.05
C LEU A 305 23.72 -8.69 4.01
N PHE A 306 23.36 -7.42 3.82
CA PHE A 306 23.73 -6.35 4.74
C PHE A 306 23.17 -6.59 6.15
N GLY A 307 21.90 -6.97 6.26
CA GLY A 307 21.27 -7.29 7.53
C GLY A 307 21.92 -8.48 8.25
N TRP A 308 22.33 -9.51 7.50
CA TRP A 308 23.07 -10.66 8.05
C TRP A 308 24.46 -10.25 8.54
N GLY A 309 25.23 -9.50 7.73
CA GLY A 309 26.55 -9.00 8.13
C GLY A 309 26.51 -8.13 9.38
N ARG A 310 25.52 -7.24 9.49
CA ARG A 310 25.31 -6.42 10.70
C ARG A 310 24.95 -7.25 11.94
N ARG A 311 24.14 -8.29 11.80
CA ARG A 311 23.83 -9.21 12.92
C ARG A 311 25.08 -9.98 13.36
N LEU A 312 25.86 -10.48 12.40
CA LEU A 312 27.11 -11.20 12.66
C LEU A 312 28.11 -10.30 13.41
N TRP A 313 28.32 -9.07 12.92
CA TRP A 313 29.17 -8.08 13.59
C TRP A 313 28.76 -7.84 15.04
N ARG A 314 27.46 -7.61 15.29
CA ARG A 314 26.93 -7.41 16.64
C ARG A 314 27.12 -8.62 17.54
N SER A 315 26.97 -9.85 17.03
CA SER A 315 27.18 -11.06 17.82
C SER A 315 28.65 -11.35 18.13
N THR A 316 29.57 -10.83 17.30
CA THR A 316 31.02 -11.09 17.45
C THR A 316 31.74 -10.00 18.23
N PHE A 317 31.27 -8.74 18.16
CA PHE A 317 31.98 -7.57 18.69
C PHE A 317 31.11 -6.65 19.56
N GLY A 318 29.85 -6.99 19.81
CA GLY A 318 28.88 -6.16 20.54
C GLY A 318 28.49 -6.72 21.90
#